data_AF-A0A0M2KG08-F1
#
_entry.id   AF-A0A0M2KG08-F1
#
_cell.length_a   1.000
_cell.length_b   1.000
_cell.length_c   1.000
_cell.angle_alpha   90.00
_cell.angle_beta   90.00
_cell.angle_gamma   90.00
#
_symmetry.space_group_name_H-M   'P 1'
#
loop_
_entity.id
_entity.type
_entity.pdbx_description
1 polymer ?
#
loop_
_entity_poly.entity_id
_entity_poly.type
_entity_poly.pdbx_seq_one_letter_code
_entity_poly.pdbx_strand_id
1 'polypeptide(L)'
;MTGRNRRNFSPGFRREAARLVLDQNDTAAAAATAMNVGKSTMDKWVRQLKEERAGKSPTASPMTPEKIEIRELKKRLQRIEMERDILKKATALLMSDSLNSSH
;
A
#
# COMPACT_ATOMS: atom_id res chain seq x y z
N MET A 1 27.51 5.42 11.30
CA MET A 1 26.61 5.72 10.17
C MET A 1 25.27 6.18 10.74
N THR A 2 24.97 7.47 10.74
CA THR A 2 23.71 7.98 11.28
C THR A 2 22.58 7.69 10.29
N GLY A 3 21.63 6.83 10.68
CA GLY A 3 20.46 6.52 9.86
C GLY A 3 19.66 7.80 9.61
N ARG A 4 19.56 8.23 8.35
CA ARG A 4 18.81 9.44 7.97
C ARG A 4 17.33 9.20 8.30
N ASN A 5 16.82 9.83 9.37
CA ASN A 5 15.43 9.72 9.81
C ASN A 5 14.50 10.16 8.67
N ARG A 6 13.81 9.20 8.05
CA ARG A 6 12.91 9.46 6.92
C ARG A 6 11.58 9.93 7.48
N ARG A 7 11.25 11.21 7.25
CA ARG A 7 9.91 11.74 7.52
C ARG A 7 8.88 10.88 6.77
N ASN A 8 7.91 10.35 7.51
CA ASN A 8 6.84 9.52 6.95
C ASN A 8 5.60 10.39 6.74
N PHE A 9 5.10 10.42 5.50
CA PHE A 9 3.95 11.26 5.13
C PHE A 9 2.71 10.40 4.88
N SER A 10 1.56 10.86 5.36
CA SER A 10 0.30 10.15 5.16
C SER A 10 -0.03 10.03 3.65
N PRO A 11 -0.72 8.96 3.22
CA PRO A 11 -1.14 8.82 1.82
C PRO A 11 -1.98 10.01 1.33
N GLY A 12 -2.85 10.56 2.19
CA GLY A 12 -3.66 11.75 1.90
C GLY A 12 -2.80 12.99 1.63
N PHE A 13 -1.82 13.25 2.50
CA PHE A 13 -0.89 14.37 2.34
C PHE A 13 -0.10 14.27 1.03
N ARG A 14 0.42 13.07 0.71
CA ARG A 14 1.17 12.82 -0.52
C ARG A 14 0.31 13.06 -1.77
N ARG A 15 -0.96 12.67 -1.72
CA ARG A 15 -1.93 12.87 -2.80
C ARG A 15 -2.24 14.35 -3.01
N GLU A 16 -2.48 15.08 -1.93
CA GLU A 16 -2.79 16.51 -1.97
C GLU A 16 -1.61 17.32 -2.53
N ALA A 17 -0.41 17.05 -2.04
CA ALA A 17 0.83 17.61 -2.57
C ALA A 17 0.99 17.37 -4.09
N ALA A 18 0.74 16.15 -4.56
CA ALA A 18 0.82 15.81 -5.97
C ALA A 18 -0.31 16.43 -6.82
N ARG A 19 -1.48 16.70 -6.24
CA ARG A 19 -2.60 17.38 -6.91
C ARG A 19 -2.29 18.84 -7.21
N LEU A 20 -1.56 19.55 -6.35
CA LEU A 20 -1.14 20.93 -6.63
C LEU A 20 -0.41 21.01 -7.98
N VAL A 21 0.50 20.08 -8.24
CA VAL A 21 1.27 20.04 -9.49
C VAL A 21 0.42 19.57 -10.68
N LEU A 22 -0.38 18.51 -10.51
CA LEU A 22 -1.12 17.90 -11.63
C LEU A 22 -2.40 18.64 -12.01
N ASP A 23 -3.09 19.23 -11.04
CA ASP A 23 -4.43 19.81 -11.21
C ASP A 23 -4.37 21.34 -11.24
N GLN A 24 -3.42 21.97 -10.54
CA GLN A 24 -3.31 23.45 -10.43
C GLN A 24 -2.16 24.03 -11.27
N ASN A 25 -1.47 23.20 -12.06
CA ASN A 25 -0.31 23.58 -12.90
C ASN A 25 0.85 24.26 -12.16
N ASP A 26 0.93 24.08 -10.83
CA ASP A 26 2.09 24.54 -10.07
C ASP A 26 3.34 23.78 -10.47
N THR A 27 4.48 24.46 -10.44
CA THR A 27 5.76 23.77 -10.64
C THR A 27 6.04 22.86 -9.44
N ALA A 28 6.62 21.68 -9.70
CA ALA A 28 7.01 20.76 -8.64
C ALA A 28 7.96 21.40 -7.60
N ALA A 29 8.74 22.41 -8.01
CA ALA A 29 9.58 23.20 -7.11
C ALA A 29 8.76 24.12 -6.19
N ALA A 30 7.78 24.86 -6.73
CA ALA A 30 6.92 25.72 -5.92
C ALA A 30 6.09 24.91 -4.92
N ALA A 31 5.47 23.81 -5.37
CA ALA A 31 4.70 22.92 -4.50
C ALA A 31 5.58 22.27 -3.43
N ALA A 32 6.83 21.90 -3.76
CA ALA A 32 7.77 21.34 -2.79
C ALA A 32 8.11 22.34 -1.67
N THR A 33 8.35 23.60 -2.04
CA THR A 33 8.59 24.68 -1.07
C THR A 33 7.36 24.93 -0.21
N ALA A 34 6.17 25.06 -0.81
CA ALA A 34 4.91 25.31 -0.11
C ALA A 34 4.58 24.21 0.91
N MET A 35 4.84 22.94 0.56
CA MET A 35 4.57 21.79 1.42
C MET A 35 5.75 21.41 2.33
N ASN A 36 6.86 22.16 2.29
CA ASN A 36 8.09 21.91 3.03
C ASN A 36 8.64 20.47 2.83
N VAL A 37 8.69 20.03 1.58
CA VAL A 37 9.22 18.72 1.18
C VAL A 37 10.35 18.89 0.15
N GLY A 38 11.23 17.89 0.03
CA GLY A 38 12.27 17.93 -0.99
C GLY A 38 11.69 17.78 -2.39
N LYS A 39 12.20 18.53 -3.37
CA LYS A 39 11.77 18.46 -4.79
C LYS A 39 11.72 17.03 -5.33
N SER A 40 12.75 16.23 -5.07
CA SER A 40 12.81 14.84 -5.52
C SER A 40 11.73 13.94 -4.90
N THR A 41 11.23 14.31 -3.72
CA THR A 41 10.10 13.64 -3.07
C THR A 41 8.79 14.05 -3.73
N MET A 42 8.63 15.35 -4.02
CA MET A 42 7.48 15.86 -4.77
C MET A 42 7.38 15.21 -6.17
N ASP A 43 8.48 15.21 -6.93
CA ASP A 43 8.55 14.61 -8.28
C ASP A 43 8.11 13.13 -8.26
N LYS A 44 8.51 12.38 -7.22
CA LYS A 44 8.09 10.98 -7.03
C LYS A 44 6.59 10.85 -6.77
N TRP A 45 6.02 11.71 -5.94
CA TRP A 45 4.59 11.68 -5.64
C TRP A 45 3.74 12.05 -6.85
N VAL A 46 4.17 13.06 -7.61
CA VAL A 46 3.53 13.47 -8.87
C VAL A 46 3.53 12.32 -9.88
N ARG A 47 4.69 11.67 -10.08
CA ARG A 47 4.78 10.49 -10.96
C ARG A 47 3.87 9.36 -10.50
N GLN A 48 3.88 9.05 -9.21
CA GLN A 48 3.05 7.99 -8.64
C GLN A 48 1.55 8.30 -8.80
N LEU A 49 1.11 9.53 -8.53
CA LEU A 49 -0.30 9.90 -8.69
C LEU A 49 -0.73 9.82 -10.16
N LYS A 50 0.12 10.24 -11.09
CA LYS A 50 -0.13 10.13 -12.53
C LYS A 50 -0.27 8.67 -12.97
N GLU A 51 0.59 7.78 -12.49
CA GLU A 51 0.51 6.35 -12.77
C GLU A 51 -0.74 5.70 -12.16
N GLU A 52 -1.07 6.02 -10.91
CA GLU A 52 -2.28 5.50 -10.24
C GLU A 52 -3.55 5.95 -10.97
N ARG A 53 -3.64 7.21 -11.43
CA ARG A 53 -4.74 7.72 -12.25
C ARG A 53 -4.83 7.05 -13.63
N ALA A 54 -3.69 6.63 -14.18
CA ALA A 54 -3.63 5.84 -15.41
C ALA A 54 -3.95 4.35 -15.19
N GLY A 55 -4.46 3.98 -14.01
CA GLY A 55 -4.87 2.62 -13.67
C GLY A 55 -3.71 1.68 -13.32
N LYS A 56 -2.45 2.12 -13.42
CA LYS A 56 -1.29 1.29 -13.09
C LYS A 56 -1.29 0.94 -11.61
N SER A 57 -0.92 -0.30 -11.30
CA SER A 57 -0.77 -0.72 -9.90
C SER A 57 0.43 -0.01 -9.28
N PRO A 58 0.26 0.65 -8.12
CA PRO A 58 1.35 1.33 -7.47
C PRO A 58 2.38 0.32 -6.97
N THR A 59 3.65 0.56 -7.29
CA THR A 59 4.79 -0.20 -6.74
C THR A 59 5.07 0.18 -5.29
N ALA A 60 4.77 1.42 -4.91
CA ALA A 60 4.88 1.94 -3.55
C ALA A 60 3.55 1.88 -2.80
N SER A 61 3.53 2.34 -1.55
CA SER A 61 2.29 2.44 -0.78
C SER A 61 1.30 3.35 -1.51
N PRO A 62 0.12 2.84 -1.89
CA PRO A 62 -0.85 3.56 -2.71
C PRO A 62 -1.24 4.87 -2.04
N MET A 63 -1.45 5.90 -2.86
CA MET A 63 -1.91 7.19 -2.36
C MET A 63 -3.36 7.48 -2.68
N THR A 64 -4.00 6.85 -3.66
CA THR A 64 -5.44 7.00 -3.97
C THR A 64 -6.32 6.15 -3.03
N PRO A 65 -7.54 6.62 -2.65
CA PRO A 65 -8.40 5.89 -1.70
C PRO A 65 -8.75 4.50 -2.22
N GLU A 66 -9.14 4.43 -3.49
CA GLU A 66 -9.48 3.19 -4.18
C GLU A 66 -8.34 2.16 -4.13
N LYS A 67 -7.10 2.57 -4.44
CA LYS A 67 -5.95 1.66 -4.39
C LYS A 67 -5.57 1.27 -2.96
N ILE A 68 -5.81 2.15 -1.97
CA ILE A 68 -5.63 1.82 -0.55
C ILE A 68 -6.62 0.73 -0.14
N GLU A 69 -7.90 0.89 -0.49
CA GLU A 69 -8.95 -0.09 -0.21
C GLU A 69 -8.67 -1.43 -0.90
N ILE A 70 -8.29 -1.42 -2.19
CA ILE A 70 -7.89 -2.64 -2.91
C ILE A 70 -6.76 -3.37 -2.17
N ARG A 71 -5.78 -2.64 -1.62
CA ARG A 71 -4.68 -3.25 -0.87
C ARG A 71 -5.16 -3.86 0.45
N GLU A 72 -6.04 -3.18 1.17
CA GLU A 72 -6.59 -3.68 2.44
C GLU A 72 -7.46 -4.92 2.20
N LEU A 73 -8.29 -4.91 1.18
CA LEU A 73 -9.10 -6.05 0.78
C LEU A 73 -8.23 -7.25 0.39
N LYS A 74 -7.18 -7.05 -0.42
CA LYS A 74 -6.22 -8.12 -0.75
C LYS A 74 -5.56 -8.72 0.50
N LYS A 75 -5.19 -7.90 1.47
CA LYS A 75 -4.64 -8.38 2.75
C LYS A 75 -5.65 -9.17 3.56
N ARG A 76 -6.92 -8.74 3.60
CA ARG A 76 -7.99 -9.47 4.29
C ARG A 76 -8.25 -10.82 3.62
N LEU A 77 -8.33 -10.86 2.29
CA LEU A 77 -8.48 -12.10 1.53
C LEU A 77 -7.34 -13.08 1.82
N GLN A 78 -6.09 -12.63 1.74
CA GLN A 78 -4.94 -13.48 2.03
C GLN A 78 -4.98 -14.05 3.45
N ARG A 79 -5.41 -13.25 4.43
CA ARG A 79 -5.57 -13.72 5.81
C ARG A 79 -6.65 -14.80 5.91
N ILE A 80 -7.83 -14.55 5.31
CA ILE A 80 -8.95 -15.49 5.33
C ILE A 80 -8.57 -16.80 4.64
N GLU A 81 -7.88 -16.74 3.50
CA GLU A 81 -7.39 -17.93 2.78
C GLU A 81 -6.42 -18.75 3.63
N MET A 82 -5.49 -18.07 4.33
CA MET A 82 -4.55 -18.73 5.23
C MET A 82 -5.25 -19.37 6.44
N GLU A 83 -6.21 -18.68 7.06
CA GLU A 83 -7.01 -19.22 8.17
C GLU A 83 -7.79 -20.46 7.73
N ARG A 84 -8.43 -20.40 6.56
CA ARG A 84 -9.11 -21.55 5.95
C ARG A 84 -8.15 -22.73 5.73
N ASP A 85 -6.95 -22.46 5.24
CA ASP A 85 -5.95 -23.50 4.98
C ASP A 85 -5.45 -24.16 6.25
N ILE A 86 -5.22 -23.38 7.30
CA ILE A 86 -4.86 -23.90 8.61
C ILE A 86 -5.99 -24.79 9.15
N LEU A 87 -7.24 -24.32 9.09
CA LEU A 87 -8.40 -25.10 9.54
C LEU A 87 -8.53 -26.42 8.78
N LYS A 88 -8.46 -26.39 7.43
CA LYS A 88 -8.51 -27.61 6.61
C LYS A 88 -7.41 -28.62 6.97
N LYS A 89 -6.18 -28.14 7.19
CA LYS A 89 -5.05 -29.00 7.60
C LYS A 89 -5.28 -29.60 8.98
N ALA A 90 -5.75 -28.80 9.95
CA ALA A 90 -6.04 -29.28 11.29
C ALA A 90 -7.13 -30.36 11.28
N THR A 91 -8.23 -30.15 10.52
CA THR A 91 -9.28 -31.16 10.41
C THR A 91 -8.78 -32.44 9.76
N ALA A 92 -7.97 -32.36 8.71
CA ALA A 92 -7.39 -33.54 8.06
C ALA A 92 -6.46 -34.34 8.99
N LEU A 93 -5.67 -33.66 9.82
CA LEU A 93 -4.83 -34.30 10.84
C LEU A 93 -5.68 -35.02 11.89
N LEU A 94 -6.71 -34.36 12.44
CA LEU A 94 -7.61 -34.97 13.43
C LEU A 94 -8.35 -36.20 12.87
N MET A 95 -8.81 -36.15 11.62
CA MET A 95 -9.42 -37.31 10.97
C MET A 95 -8.41 -38.46 10.81
N SER A 96 -7.18 -38.15 10.40
CA SER A 96 -6.11 -39.15 10.25
C SER A 96 -5.76 -39.82 11.60
N ASP A 97 -5.66 -39.04 12.67
CA ASP A 97 -5.38 -39.55 14.02
C ASP A 97 -6.50 -40.49 14.51
N SER A 98 -7.78 -40.15 14.26
CA SER A 98 -8.92 -40.99 14.65
C SER A 98 -8.95 -42.35 13.95
N LEU A 99 -8.52 -42.38 12.67
CA LEU A 99 -8.42 -43.63 11.91
C LEU A 99 -7.24 -44.48 12.39
N ASN A 100 -6.14 -43.84 12.79
CA ASN A 100 -4.93 -44.54 13.21
C ASN A 100 -5.00 -45.05 14.65
N SER A 101 -5.84 -44.46 15.52
CA SER A 101 -6.06 -44.93 16.90
C SER A 101 -7.09 -46.05 17.03
N SER A 102 -7.71 -46.48 15.93
CA SER A 102 -8.75 -47.52 15.90
C SER A 102 -8.21 -48.92 15.55
N HIS A 103 -6.88 -49.09 15.58
CA HIS A 103 -6.14 -50.35 15.42
C HIS A 103 -5.35 -50.68 16.69
#